data_AF-A0A921F2G8-F1
#
_entry.id   AF-A0A921F2G8-F1
#
_cell.length_a   1.000
_cell.length_b   1.000
_cell.length_c   1.000
_cell.angle_alpha   90.00
_cell.angle_beta   90.00
_cell.angle_gamma   90.00
#
_symmetry.space_group_name_H-M   'P 1'
#
loop_
_entity.id
_entity.type
_entity.pdbx_description
1 polymer ?
#
loop_
_entity_poly.entity_id
_entity_poly.type
_entity_poly.pdbx_seq_one_letter_code
_entity_poly.pdbx_strand_id
1 'polypeptide(L)'
;MKRLTSTAALAGLAATLMVAPVAAAAPGDSGSLTVPERTQIAVGTPLGPIGTPDMHEARPALSIVKLYMVDYIWQHGDGTDTADLERMIKASDDAAAQRMWDKYGPVSVSAPAEAYGLTSTWPGDNWGTSYTSTADVTTFLNAKMLDPDTPILDWMRDADAVAADGTEQNWGTSQVPGVQGTKWGWSDYGDSEVASASFGLGFTIAANTWGFPEDQTADVLNSVNPAAVIAPSA
;
A
#
# COMPACT_ATOMS: atom_id res chain seq x y z
N MET A 1 30.29 -67.69 -52.21
CA MET A 1 30.24 -66.28 -52.68
C MET A 1 29.61 -65.44 -51.57
N LYS A 2 30.34 -64.46 -51.05
CA LYS A 2 29.93 -63.57 -49.94
C LYS A 2 28.74 -62.70 -50.35
N ARG A 3 27.70 -62.62 -49.53
CA ARG A 3 26.83 -61.44 -49.44
C ARG A 3 26.49 -61.18 -47.98
N LEU A 4 26.93 -60.01 -47.52
CA LEU A 4 26.76 -59.47 -46.18
C LEU A 4 25.29 -59.10 -45.93
N THR A 5 24.77 -59.47 -44.76
CA THR A 5 23.56 -58.90 -44.18
C THR A 5 23.98 -57.72 -43.29
N SER A 6 23.66 -56.50 -43.71
CA SER A 6 23.82 -55.29 -42.89
C SER A 6 22.55 -55.04 -42.09
N THR A 7 22.62 -55.27 -40.78
CA THR A 7 21.66 -54.78 -39.78
C THR A 7 21.92 -53.30 -39.54
N ALA A 8 20.95 -52.44 -39.86
CA ALA A 8 20.99 -51.02 -39.52
C ALA A 8 20.61 -50.85 -38.04
N ALA A 9 21.56 -50.36 -37.23
CA ALA A 9 21.31 -49.95 -35.85
C ALA A 9 20.70 -48.54 -35.85
N LEU A 10 19.51 -48.38 -35.25
CA LEU A 10 18.98 -47.06 -34.90
C LEU A 10 19.80 -46.53 -33.71
N ALA A 11 20.63 -45.51 -33.95
CA ALA A 11 21.24 -44.72 -32.90
C ALA A 11 20.22 -43.69 -32.39
N GLY A 12 19.80 -43.84 -31.13
CA GLY A 12 18.98 -42.85 -30.43
C GLY A 12 19.78 -41.58 -30.16
N LEU A 13 19.27 -40.45 -30.64
CA LEU A 13 19.84 -39.13 -30.37
C LEU A 13 19.36 -38.67 -28.98
N ALA A 14 20.19 -38.85 -27.95
CA ALA A 14 19.96 -38.23 -26.65
C ALA A 14 20.32 -36.74 -26.75
N ALA A 15 19.31 -35.88 -26.86
CA ALA A 15 19.50 -34.43 -26.78
C ALA A 15 19.74 -34.05 -25.31
N THR A 16 21.00 -33.85 -24.93
CA THR A 16 21.34 -33.22 -23.65
C THR A 16 20.96 -31.74 -23.73
N LEU A 17 19.85 -31.37 -23.08
CA LEU A 17 19.52 -29.99 -22.76
C LEU A 17 20.58 -29.44 -21.80
N MET A 18 21.56 -28.73 -22.35
CA MET A 18 22.43 -27.85 -21.58
C MET A 18 21.56 -26.70 -21.06
N VAL A 19 21.07 -26.82 -19.82
CA VAL A 19 20.48 -25.69 -19.10
C VAL A 19 21.65 -24.75 -18.80
N ALA A 20 21.76 -23.66 -19.56
CA ALA A 20 22.68 -22.59 -19.21
C ALA A 20 22.30 -22.11 -17.79
N PRO A 21 23.27 -21.89 -16.89
CA PRO A 21 22.96 -21.30 -15.60
C PRO A 21 22.33 -19.94 -15.88
N VAL A 22 21.07 -19.78 -15.46
CA VAL A 22 20.47 -18.45 -15.36
C VAL A 22 21.40 -17.69 -14.43
N ALA A 23 22.02 -16.62 -14.94
CA ALA A 23 22.80 -15.74 -14.11
C ALA A 23 21.89 -15.27 -12.98
N ALA A 24 22.14 -15.76 -11.76
CA ALA A 24 21.52 -15.20 -10.58
C ALA A 24 21.92 -13.73 -10.58
N ALA A 25 20.94 -12.83 -10.67
CA ALA A 25 21.18 -11.43 -10.41
C ALA A 25 21.91 -11.36 -9.07
N ALA A 26 23.03 -10.64 -9.03
CA ALA A 26 23.69 -10.32 -7.78
C ALA A 26 22.63 -9.73 -6.82
N PRO A 27 22.75 -9.95 -5.49
CA PRO A 27 21.87 -9.28 -4.54
C PRO A 27 22.05 -7.77 -4.73
N GLY A 28 21.12 -7.16 -5.46
CA GLY A 28 21.02 -5.72 -5.62
C GLY A 28 20.64 -5.13 -4.27
N ASP A 29 21.21 -3.97 -3.96
CA ASP A 29 21.09 -3.26 -2.69
C ASP A 29 19.75 -3.47 -1.98
N SER A 30 19.83 -3.87 -0.72
CA SER A 30 18.67 -4.05 0.16
C SER A 30 17.87 -2.76 0.28
N GLY A 31 16.87 -2.58 -0.58
CA GLY A 31 15.59 -1.97 -0.19
C GLY A 31 15.46 -0.44 -0.22
N SER A 32 16.30 0.31 -0.95
CA SER A 32 16.06 1.75 -1.17
C SER A 32 15.40 1.99 -2.53
N LEU A 33 14.11 2.31 -2.52
CA LEU A 33 13.42 2.80 -3.72
C LEU A 33 13.93 4.21 -4.03
N THR A 34 14.34 4.47 -5.27
CA THR A 34 14.74 5.82 -5.71
C THR A 34 13.61 6.45 -6.53
N VAL A 35 13.06 7.54 -6.00
CA VAL A 35 12.05 8.40 -6.64
C VAL A 35 12.47 9.86 -6.48
N PRO A 36 11.83 10.80 -7.20
CA PRO A 36 12.01 12.21 -6.92
C PRO A 36 11.71 12.56 -5.45
N GLU A 37 12.48 13.48 -4.86
CA GLU A 37 12.39 13.88 -3.44
C GLU A 37 10.99 14.32 -2.99
N ARG A 38 10.16 14.78 -3.93
CA ARG A 38 8.75 15.11 -3.65
C ARG A 38 7.92 13.92 -3.18
N THR A 39 8.33 12.69 -3.49
CA THR A 39 7.57 11.47 -3.24
C THR A 39 8.25 10.56 -2.23
N GLN A 40 7.51 10.21 -1.18
CA GLN A 40 7.85 9.20 -0.20
C GLN A 40 7.10 7.90 -0.56
N ILE A 41 7.76 6.73 -0.52
CA ILE A 41 7.12 5.43 -0.77
C ILE A 41 7.61 4.40 0.25
N ALA A 42 6.69 3.58 0.76
CA ALA A 42 7.01 2.36 1.49
C ALA A 42 6.22 1.18 0.93
N VAL A 43 6.82 -0.01 0.96
CA VAL A 43 6.21 -1.31 0.71
C VAL A 43 6.32 -2.13 1.99
N GLY A 44 5.19 -2.63 2.48
CA GLY A 44 5.17 -3.50 3.65
C GLY A 44 5.63 -4.91 3.29
N THR A 45 6.56 -5.46 4.08
CA THR A 45 7.02 -6.85 3.98
C THR A 45 6.87 -7.58 5.31
N PRO A 46 6.97 -8.91 5.37
CA PRO A 46 6.98 -9.65 6.64
C PRO A 46 8.11 -9.25 7.61
N LEU A 47 9.17 -8.58 7.13
CA LEU A 47 10.30 -8.12 7.94
C LEU A 47 10.18 -6.64 8.35
N GLY A 48 9.10 -5.97 7.97
CA GLY A 48 8.90 -4.53 8.13
C GLY A 48 8.86 -3.76 6.80
N PRO A 49 8.58 -2.45 6.83
CA PRO A 49 8.53 -1.64 5.63
C PRO A 49 9.92 -1.46 5.01
N ILE A 50 9.98 -1.47 3.68
CA ILE A 50 11.13 -1.06 2.87
C ILE A 50 10.68 0.04 1.91
N GLY A 51 11.54 0.98 1.54
CA GLY A 51 11.05 2.17 0.86
C GLY A 51 12.12 3.19 0.52
N THR A 52 11.67 4.41 0.29
CA THR A 52 12.54 5.57 0.06
C THR A 52 13.31 5.92 1.34
N PRO A 53 14.49 6.58 1.26
CA PRO A 53 15.27 6.93 2.45
C PRO A 53 14.51 7.75 3.49
N ASP A 54 13.52 8.53 3.05
CA ASP A 54 12.66 9.36 3.87
C ASP A 54 11.37 8.66 4.30
N MET A 55 11.18 7.34 4.10
CA MET A 55 9.90 6.62 4.35
C MET A 55 9.32 6.75 5.78
N HIS A 56 10.17 7.12 6.74
CA HIS A 56 9.79 7.36 8.14
C HIS A 56 9.54 8.85 8.46
N GLU A 57 9.77 9.76 7.54
CA GLU A 57 9.44 11.17 7.71
C GLU A 57 7.92 11.33 7.85
N ALA A 58 7.50 12.04 8.88
CA ALA A 58 6.10 12.37 9.06
C ALA A 58 5.68 13.47 8.08
N ARG A 59 4.60 13.22 7.35
CA ARG A 59 3.93 14.17 6.45
C ARG A 59 2.45 14.28 6.84
N PRO A 60 1.72 15.32 6.39
CA PRO A 60 0.28 15.37 6.57
C PRO A 60 -0.39 14.05 6.16
N ALA A 61 -1.24 13.53 7.03
CA ALA A 61 -1.91 12.26 6.79
C ALA A 61 -3.07 12.39 5.80
N LEU A 62 -3.55 13.61 5.55
CA LEU A 62 -4.70 13.85 4.66
C LEU A 62 -5.86 12.93 5.03
N SER A 63 -6.57 12.38 4.04
CA SER A 63 -7.62 11.37 4.27
C SER A 63 -7.10 9.96 4.61
N ILE A 64 -5.78 9.72 4.69
CA ILE A 64 -5.22 8.43 5.15
C ILE A 64 -5.48 8.24 6.64
N VAL A 65 -5.52 9.33 7.42
CA VAL A 65 -5.83 9.29 8.87
C VAL A 65 -7.15 8.60 9.20
N LYS A 66 -8.11 8.62 8.27
CA LYS A 66 -9.42 7.99 8.41
C LYS A 66 -9.30 6.48 8.65
N LEU A 67 -8.23 5.83 8.17
CA LEU A 67 -7.94 4.41 8.46
C LEU A 67 -7.77 4.17 9.96
N TYR A 68 -6.94 4.99 10.63
CA TYR A 68 -6.69 4.89 12.07
C TYR A 68 -7.94 5.21 12.89
N MET A 69 -8.64 6.28 12.50
CA MET A 69 -9.88 6.68 13.16
C MET A 69 -10.92 5.56 13.12
N VAL A 70 -11.14 4.97 11.95
CA VAL A 70 -12.10 3.88 11.77
C VAL A 70 -11.69 2.65 12.57
N ASP A 71 -10.41 2.31 12.62
CA ASP A 71 -9.91 1.16 13.39
C ASP A 71 -10.23 1.29 14.88
N TYR A 72 -9.93 2.46 15.46
CA TYR A 72 -10.22 2.74 16.86
C TYR A 72 -11.73 2.72 17.13
N ILE A 73 -12.51 3.43 16.32
CA ILE A 73 -13.94 3.61 16.57
C ILE A 73 -14.70 2.29 16.37
N TRP A 74 -14.28 1.46 15.42
CA TRP A 74 -14.85 0.13 15.25
C TRP A 74 -14.68 -0.73 16.50
N GLN A 75 -13.50 -0.68 17.13
CA GLN A 75 -13.18 -1.51 18.30
C GLN A 75 -13.74 -0.98 19.62
N HIS A 76 -13.91 0.35 19.74
CA HIS A 76 -14.24 1.02 21.00
C HIS A 76 -15.58 1.77 20.99
N GLY A 77 -16.23 1.89 19.84
CA GLY A 77 -17.54 2.51 19.69
C GLY A 77 -18.68 1.66 20.22
N ASP A 78 -19.88 2.23 20.20
CA ASP A 78 -21.13 1.56 20.60
C ASP A 78 -21.82 0.81 19.44
N GLY A 79 -21.18 0.77 18.27
CA GLY A 79 -21.70 0.14 17.05
C GLY A 79 -22.75 0.96 16.31
N THR A 80 -23.03 2.21 16.71
CA THR A 80 -24.05 3.04 16.05
C THR A 80 -23.53 3.82 14.84
N ASP A 81 -22.21 3.97 14.71
CA ASP A 81 -21.58 4.83 13.70
C ASP A 81 -21.18 4.11 12.41
N THR A 82 -21.53 2.82 12.24
CA THR A 82 -21.05 1.98 11.11
C THR A 82 -21.21 2.63 9.74
N ALA A 83 -22.34 3.31 9.49
CA ALA A 83 -22.57 3.98 8.21
C ALA A 83 -21.61 5.14 7.95
N ASP A 84 -21.23 5.89 8.99
CA ASP A 84 -20.24 6.96 8.87
C ASP A 84 -18.83 6.39 8.69
N LEU A 85 -18.49 5.32 9.42
CA LEU A 85 -17.20 4.64 9.28
C LEU A 85 -17.01 4.07 7.86
N GLU A 86 -18.04 3.45 7.30
CA GLU A 86 -18.01 2.96 5.91
C GLU A 86 -17.78 4.11 4.92
N ARG A 87 -18.53 5.21 5.06
CA ARG A 87 -18.40 6.40 4.18
C ARG A 87 -17.01 7.05 4.27
N MET A 88 -16.41 7.08 5.46
CA MET A 88 -15.04 7.59 5.65
C MET A 88 -14.02 6.80 4.82
N ILE A 89 -14.19 5.49 4.68
CA ILE A 89 -13.25 4.67 3.90
C ILE A 89 -13.61 4.70 2.41
N LYS A 90 -14.86 4.37 2.05
CA LYS A 90 -15.26 4.18 0.64
C LYS A 90 -15.34 5.49 -0.14
N ALA A 91 -16.05 6.47 0.41
CA ALA A 91 -16.30 7.75 -0.23
C ALA A 91 -15.34 8.85 0.23
N SER A 92 -14.38 8.53 1.11
CA SER A 92 -13.50 9.51 1.75
C SER A 92 -14.25 10.68 2.40
N ASP A 93 -15.44 10.44 2.95
CA ASP A 93 -16.37 11.50 3.37
C ASP A 93 -15.86 12.30 4.59
N ASP A 94 -15.56 13.57 4.37
CA ASP A 94 -15.06 14.49 5.39
C ASP A 94 -16.11 14.88 6.42
N ALA A 95 -17.39 14.95 6.05
CA ALA A 95 -18.44 15.24 7.01
C ALA A 95 -18.63 14.07 7.97
N ALA A 96 -18.50 12.83 7.48
CA ALA A 96 -18.47 11.64 8.33
C ALA A 96 -17.24 11.63 9.25
N ALA A 97 -16.05 11.91 8.71
CA ALA A 97 -14.84 12.01 9.53
C ALA A 97 -14.93 13.12 10.59
N GLN A 98 -15.52 14.27 10.27
CA GLN A 98 -15.72 15.34 11.24
C GLN A 98 -16.64 14.92 12.38
N ARG A 99 -17.78 14.24 12.09
CA ARG A 99 -18.66 13.72 13.14
C ARG A 99 -17.93 12.74 14.06
N MET A 100 -17.09 11.87 13.49
CA MET A 100 -16.30 10.91 14.25
C MET A 100 -15.21 11.59 15.07
N TRP A 101 -14.56 12.61 14.53
CA TRP A 101 -13.60 13.43 15.26
C TRP A 101 -14.25 14.20 16.40
N ASP A 102 -15.43 14.79 16.20
CA ASP A 102 -16.14 15.51 17.25
C ASP A 102 -16.56 14.58 18.40
N LYS A 103 -16.88 13.31 18.08
CA LYS A 103 -17.30 12.30 19.06
C LYS A 103 -16.13 11.67 19.82
N TYR A 104 -15.04 11.32 19.13
CA TYR A 104 -13.93 10.55 19.70
C TYR A 104 -12.66 11.38 19.90
N GLY A 105 -12.43 12.39 19.05
CA GLY A 105 -11.30 13.29 19.16
C GLY A 105 -9.94 12.64 18.86
N PRO A 106 -8.84 13.26 19.32
CA PRO A 106 -7.46 12.85 19.04
C PRO A 106 -7.11 11.39 19.38
N VAL A 107 -7.81 10.79 20.35
CA VAL A 107 -7.57 9.39 20.76
C VAL A 107 -7.81 8.41 19.61
N SER A 108 -8.71 8.76 18.68
CA SER A 108 -8.98 7.96 17.48
C SER A 108 -7.78 7.84 16.54
N VAL A 109 -6.73 8.64 16.73
CA VAL A 109 -5.45 8.55 16.00
C VAL A 109 -4.33 8.08 16.92
N SER A 110 -4.23 8.64 18.14
CA SER A 110 -3.11 8.32 19.03
C SER A 110 -3.15 6.88 19.57
N ALA A 111 -4.33 6.31 19.83
CA ALA A 111 -4.44 4.95 20.33
C ALA A 111 -4.05 3.90 19.28
N PRO A 112 -4.50 3.97 18.00
CA PRO A 112 -3.93 3.14 16.94
C PRO A 112 -2.42 3.33 16.78
N ALA A 113 -1.93 4.58 16.82
CA ALA A 113 -0.50 4.83 16.69
C ALA A 113 0.32 4.10 17.78
N GLU A 114 -0.15 4.13 19.02
CA GLU A 114 0.46 3.37 20.11
C GLU A 114 0.31 1.86 19.90
N ALA A 115 -0.88 1.38 19.57
CA ALA A 115 -1.19 -0.04 19.42
C ALA A 115 -0.36 -0.74 18.33
N TYR A 116 -0.09 -0.05 17.21
CA TYR A 116 0.67 -0.59 16.08
C TYR A 116 2.13 -0.11 16.03
N GLY A 117 2.58 0.70 17.01
CA GLY A 117 3.95 1.21 17.06
C GLY A 117 4.30 2.20 15.95
N LEU A 118 3.33 3.02 15.53
CA LEU A 118 3.43 4.00 14.44
C LEU A 118 4.13 5.28 14.96
N THR A 119 5.46 5.33 14.88
CA THR A 119 6.25 6.36 15.55
C THR A 119 6.24 7.72 14.87
N SER A 120 5.75 7.78 13.63
CA SER A 120 5.60 9.01 12.84
C SER A 120 4.13 9.40 12.65
N THR A 121 3.23 8.86 13.47
CA THR A 121 1.78 9.10 13.40
C THR A 121 1.26 9.74 14.68
N TRP A 122 0.63 10.90 14.56
CA TRP A 122 0.04 11.61 15.70
C TRP A 122 -1.12 12.53 15.27
N PRO A 123 -2.08 12.79 16.17
CA PRO A 123 -3.19 13.70 15.89
C PRO A 123 -2.72 15.15 15.77
N GLY A 124 -3.38 15.90 14.88
CA GLY A 124 -3.34 17.36 14.86
C GLY A 124 -4.46 17.99 15.71
N ASP A 125 -4.71 19.28 15.50
CA ASP A 125 -5.83 20.01 16.13
C ASP A 125 -7.20 19.49 15.64
N ASN A 126 -7.24 18.98 14.41
CA ASN A 126 -8.35 18.23 13.83
C ASN A 126 -7.83 17.00 13.06
N TRP A 127 -8.74 16.10 12.65
CA TRP A 127 -8.38 14.88 11.94
C TRP A 127 -7.53 15.15 10.69
N GLY A 128 -7.90 16.13 9.86
CA GLY A 128 -7.24 16.44 8.58
C GLY A 128 -5.85 17.05 8.74
N THR A 129 -5.53 17.57 9.92
CA THR A 129 -4.20 18.11 10.27
C THR A 129 -3.28 17.11 10.97
N SER A 130 -3.69 15.83 11.05
CA SER A 130 -2.86 14.77 11.63
C SER A 130 -1.68 14.42 10.71
N TYR A 131 -0.69 13.73 11.27
CA TYR A 131 0.51 13.31 10.56
C TYR A 131 0.64 11.79 10.54
N THR A 132 1.32 11.27 9.52
CA THR A 132 1.72 9.86 9.41
C THR A 132 2.94 9.74 8.49
N SER A 133 3.52 8.55 8.35
CA SER A 133 4.53 8.23 7.34
C SER A 133 4.09 7.06 6.48
N THR A 134 4.62 6.92 5.27
CA THR A 134 4.33 5.73 4.43
C THR A 134 4.76 4.43 5.10
N ALA A 135 5.84 4.44 5.89
CA ALA A 135 6.25 3.28 6.71
C ALA A 135 5.22 2.91 7.78
N ASP A 136 4.62 3.90 8.46
CA ASP A 136 3.57 3.65 9.45
C ASP A 136 2.29 3.13 8.79
N VAL A 137 1.88 3.72 7.67
CA VAL A 137 0.69 3.31 6.93
C VAL A 137 0.81 1.86 6.45
N THR A 138 1.96 1.47 5.91
CA THR A 138 2.19 0.07 5.49
C THR A 138 2.30 -0.89 6.67
N THR A 139 2.87 -0.45 7.80
CA THR A 139 2.88 -1.22 9.06
C THR A 139 1.46 -1.50 9.54
N PHE A 140 0.60 -0.48 9.57
CA PHE A 140 -0.81 -0.62 9.93
C PHE A 140 -1.55 -1.56 8.98
N LEU A 141 -1.47 -1.34 7.67
CA LEU A 141 -2.17 -2.18 6.69
C LEU A 141 -1.68 -3.64 6.72
N ASN A 142 -0.37 -3.88 6.93
CA ASN A 142 0.15 -5.23 7.11
C ASN A 142 -0.45 -5.92 8.34
N ALA A 143 -0.58 -5.20 9.45
CA ALA A 143 -1.22 -5.74 10.65
C ALA A 143 -2.68 -6.14 10.34
N LYS A 144 -3.43 -5.33 9.58
CA LYS A 144 -4.81 -5.65 9.17
C LYS A 144 -4.94 -6.78 8.18
N MET A 145 -3.92 -7.00 7.33
CA MET A 145 -3.89 -8.19 6.48
C MET A 145 -3.64 -9.48 7.26
N LEU A 146 -2.84 -9.40 8.33
CA LEU A 146 -2.52 -10.56 9.18
C LEU A 146 -3.64 -10.90 10.16
N ASP A 147 -4.34 -9.88 10.67
CA ASP A 147 -5.45 -10.02 11.61
C ASP A 147 -6.60 -9.06 11.22
N PRO A 148 -7.50 -9.49 10.31
CA PRO A 148 -8.62 -8.67 9.85
C PRO A 148 -9.77 -8.69 10.86
N ASP A 149 -9.62 -7.93 11.93
CA ASP A 149 -10.60 -7.73 13.01
C ASP A 149 -11.59 -6.56 12.75
N THR A 150 -11.33 -5.76 11.70
CA THR A 150 -12.16 -4.62 11.26
C THR A 150 -12.51 -4.73 9.76
N PRO A 151 -13.61 -4.10 9.30
CA PRO A 151 -14.03 -4.16 7.89
C PRO A 151 -13.21 -3.23 6.96
N ILE A 152 -12.13 -2.62 7.45
CA ILE A 152 -11.36 -1.59 6.71
C ILE A 152 -10.88 -2.11 5.35
N LEU A 153 -10.32 -3.33 5.30
CA LEU A 153 -9.81 -3.89 4.04
C LEU A 153 -10.93 -4.19 3.03
N ASP A 154 -12.10 -4.59 3.51
CA ASP A 154 -13.27 -4.79 2.64
C ASP A 154 -13.79 -3.46 2.10
N TRP A 155 -13.86 -2.42 2.94
CA TRP A 155 -14.24 -1.09 2.50
C TRP A 155 -13.23 -0.43 1.57
N MET A 156 -11.93 -0.69 1.75
CA MET A 156 -10.90 -0.26 0.80
C MET A 156 -11.00 -1.00 -0.54
N ARG A 157 -11.41 -2.27 -0.54
CA ARG A 157 -11.66 -3.06 -1.76
C ARG A 157 -12.87 -2.54 -2.52
N ASP A 158 -13.90 -2.13 -1.80
CA ASP A 158 -15.15 -1.61 -2.34
C ASP A 158 -15.17 -0.08 -2.41
N ALA A 159 -14.01 0.58 -2.43
CA ALA A 159 -13.94 2.04 -2.45
C ALA A 159 -14.70 2.64 -3.65
N ASP A 160 -15.38 3.76 -3.42
CA ASP A 160 -16.18 4.40 -4.46
C ASP A 160 -15.26 5.00 -5.52
N ALA A 161 -15.63 4.93 -6.80
CA ALA A 161 -14.81 5.50 -7.88
C ALA A 161 -14.63 7.03 -7.76
N VAL A 162 -15.58 7.70 -7.10
CA VAL A 162 -15.60 9.14 -6.88
C VAL A 162 -15.93 9.38 -5.40
N ALA A 163 -15.12 10.18 -4.73
CA ALA A 163 -15.31 10.57 -3.34
C ALA A 163 -16.52 11.48 -3.14
N ALA A 164 -16.93 11.70 -1.89
CA ALA A 164 -18.10 12.49 -1.52
C ALA A 164 -18.04 13.95 -1.99
N ASP A 165 -16.83 14.47 -2.20
CA ASP A 165 -16.56 15.83 -2.69
C ASP A 165 -16.44 15.94 -4.22
N GLY A 166 -16.49 14.80 -4.93
CA GLY A 166 -16.34 14.72 -6.39
C GLY A 166 -14.94 14.35 -6.88
N THR A 167 -13.98 14.10 -5.99
CA THR A 167 -12.61 13.72 -6.37
C THR A 167 -12.55 12.29 -6.91
N GLU A 168 -11.90 12.07 -8.06
CA GLU A 168 -11.69 10.72 -8.60
C GLU A 168 -10.69 9.93 -7.74
N GLN A 169 -11.05 8.67 -7.44
CA GLN A 169 -10.25 7.75 -6.62
C GLN A 169 -9.61 6.67 -7.50
N ASN A 170 -8.65 7.07 -8.35
CA ASN A 170 -8.11 6.22 -9.42
C ASN A 170 -6.61 6.45 -9.73
N TRP A 171 -5.81 6.84 -8.74
CA TRP A 171 -4.40 7.21 -8.94
C TRP A 171 -3.44 6.57 -7.92
N GLY A 172 -2.14 6.80 -8.11
CA GLY A 172 -1.08 6.40 -7.21
C GLY A 172 -0.95 4.88 -7.09
N THR A 173 -0.90 4.39 -5.85
CA THR A 173 -0.74 2.98 -5.55
C THR A 173 -1.85 2.09 -6.10
N SER A 174 -3.06 2.61 -6.34
CA SER A 174 -4.16 1.85 -6.95
C SER A 174 -3.84 1.31 -8.35
N GLN A 175 -2.89 1.93 -9.04
CA GLN A 175 -2.48 1.55 -10.40
C GLN A 175 -1.43 0.43 -10.39
N VAL A 176 -0.91 0.02 -9.23
CA VAL A 176 0.07 -1.05 -9.12
C VAL A 176 -0.61 -2.40 -9.39
N PRO A 177 -0.05 -3.25 -10.29
CA PRO A 177 -0.61 -4.57 -10.56
C PRO A 177 -0.77 -5.42 -9.29
N GLY A 178 -1.94 -6.04 -9.13
CA GLY A 178 -2.23 -6.93 -8.01
C GLY A 178 -2.79 -6.23 -6.76
N VAL A 179 -2.95 -4.90 -6.78
CA VAL A 179 -3.70 -4.18 -5.75
C VAL A 179 -5.16 -4.63 -5.74
N GLN A 180 -5.69 -4.81 -4.54
CA GLN A 180 -7.06 -5.26 -4.28
C GLN A 180 -7.93 -4.16 -3.67
N GLY A 181 -7.35 -3.22 -2.92
CA GLY A 181 -8.08 -2.11 -2.35
C GLY A 181 -7.15 -0.96 -1.98
N THR A 182 -7.70 0.25 -1.98
CA THR A 182 -6.94 1.49 -1.81
C THR A 182 -7.71 2.51 -0.97
N LYS A 183 -6.98 3.32 -0.21
CA LYS A 183 -7.45 4.59 0.36
C LYS A 183 -6.61 5.72 -0.20
N TRP A 184 -7.25 6.82 -0.56
CA TRP A 184 -6.62 8.04 -1.06
C TRP A 184 -6.76 9.20 -0.07
N GLY A 185 -5.89 10.19 -0.20
CA GLY A 185 -5.98 11.48 0.46
C GLY A 185 -5.34 12.57 -0.40
N TRP A 186 -5.87 13.78 -0.28
CA TRP A 186 -5.43 14.96 -0.99
C TRP A 186 -5.60 16.16 -0.06
N SER A 187 -4.85 17.22 -0.31
CA SER A 187 -5.06 18.47 0.40
C SER A 187 -6.17 19.29 -0.24
N ASP A 188 -7.11 19.78 0.58
CA ASP A 188 -8.13 20.75 0.15
C ASP A 188 -7.60 22.20 0.15
N TYR A 189 -6.46 22.44 0.83
CA TYR A 189 -5.92 23.77 1.07
C TYR A 189 -4.40 23.81 0.98
N GLY A 190 -3.84 24.95 0.57
CA GLY A 190 -2.39 25.14 0.50
C GLY A 190 -1.77 24.47 -0.72
N ASP A 191 -0.53 24.01 -0.57
CA ASP A 191 0.20 23.35 -1.65
C ASP A 191 -0.40 21.99 -1.99
N SER A 192 -0.30 21.59 -3.26
CA SER A 192 -0.79 20.29 -3.70
C SER A 192 -0.01 19.17 -3.03
N GLU A 193 -0.74 18.29 -2.36
CA GLU A 193 -0.22 17.10 -1.71
C GLU A 193 -1.24 15.99 -1.89
N VAL A 194 -0.75 14.79 -2.20
CA VAL A 194 -1.58 13.61 -2.40
C VAL A 194 -0.94 12.39 -1.73
N ALA A 195 -1.74 11.51 -1.15
CA ALA A 195 -1.33 10.24 -0.58
C ALA A 195 -2.25 9.08 -1.00
N SER A 196 -1.69 7.92 -1.29
CA SER A 196 -2.48 6.69 -1.50
C SER A 196 -1.86 5.52 -0.78
N ALA A 197 -2.71 4.64 -0.27
CA ALA A 197 -2.31 3.46 0.49
C ALA A 197 -3.14 2.26 0.06
N SER A 198 -2.47 1.19 -0.34
CA SER A 198 -3.07 0.02 -0.94
C SER A 198 -2.61 -1.27 -0.29
N PHE A 199 -3.44 -2.31 -0.42
CA PHE A 199 -3.07 -3.69 -0.14
C PHE A 199 -3.33 -4.57 -1.38
N GLY A 200 -2.57 -5.65 -1.49
CA GLY A 200 -2.74 -6.70 -2.49
C GLY A 200 -2.47 -8.08 -1.88
N LEU A 201 -2.28 -9.10 -2.72
CA LEU A 201 -1.92 -10.43 -2.22
C LEU A 201 -0.50 -10.45 -1.67
N GLY A 202 -0.38 -10.39 -0.35
CA GLY A 202 0.91 -10.53 0.36
C GLY A 202 1.77 -9.26 0.40
N PHE A 203 1.23 -8.11 0.01
CA PHE A 203 1.94 -6.84 0.08
C PHE A 203 1.01 -5.67 0.44
N THR A 204 1.61 -4.64 1.04
CA THR A 204 1.02 -3.32 1.16
C THR A 204 1.96 -2.29 0.55
N ILE A 205 1.42 -1.17 0.11
CA ILE A 205 2.20 -0.07 -0.42
C ILE A 205 1.53 1.25 -0.05
N ALA A 206 2.32 2.23 0.36
CA ALA A 206 1.85 3.59 0.61
C ALA A 206 2.77 4.59 -0.10
N ALA A 207 2.20 5.66 -0.60
CA ALA A 207 2.92 6.78 -1.17
C ALA A 207 2.33 8.11 -0.69
N ASN A 208 3.19 9.10 -0.45
CA ASN A 208 2.82 10.50 -0.21
C ASN A 208 3.68 11.37 -1.13
N THR A 209 3.06 12.31 -1.84
CA THR A 209 3.71 13.16 -2.83
C THR A 209 3.30 14.61 -2.63
N TRP A 210 4.29 15.50 -2.46
CA TRP A 210 4.11 16.94 -2.67
C TRP A 210 3.93 17.18 -4.17
N GLY A 211 2.69 17.26 -4.63
CA GLY A 211 2.32 17.34 -6.03
C GLY A 211 0.90 16.83 -6.29
N PHE A 212 0.67 16.40 -7.53
CA PHE A 212 -0.65 15.99 -8.01
C PHE A 212 -0.80 14.47 -8.16
N PRO A 213 -2.03 13.95 -8.33
CA PRO A 213 -2.27 12.52 -8.58
C PRO A 213 -1.41 11.90 -9.67
N GLU A 214 -1.12 12.64 -10.75
CA GLU A 214 -0.33 12.16 -11.88
C GLU A 214 1.16 12.01 -11.52
N ASP A 215 1.68 12.93 -10.69
CA ASP A 215 3.04 12.87 -10.18
C ASP A 215 3.25 11.63 -9.33
N GLN A 216 2.34 11.38 -8.37
CA GLN A 216 2.44 10.19 -7.53
C GLN A 216 2.29 8.92 -8.37
N THR A 217 1.36 8.90 -9.32
CA THR A 217 1.16 7.73 -10.20
C THR A 217 2.43 7.42 -11.00
N ALA A 218 3.06 8.43 -11.59
CA ALA A 218 4.30 8.25 -12.33
C ALA A 218 5.43 7.74 -11.43
N ASP A 219 5.62 8.34 -10.26
CA ASP A 219 6.71 7.99 -9.34
C ASP A 219 6.53 6.57 -8.76
N VAL A 220 5.31 6.18 -8.40
CA VAL A 220 4.97 4.82 -7.94
C VAL A 220 5.21 3.78 -9.05
N LEU A 221 4.68 4.00 -10.25
CA LEU A 221 4.81 3.01 -11.33
C LEU A 221 6.24 2.87 -11.85
N ASN A 222 7.05 3.93 -11.76
CA ASN A 222 8.46 3.89 -12.16
C ASN A 222 9.37 3.23 -11.09
N SER A 223 8.95 3.22 -9.82
CA SER A 223 9.76 2.68 -8.70
C SER A 223 9.43 1.24 -8.36
N VAL A 224 8.17 0.84 -8.47
CA VAL A 224 7.72 -0.50 -8.11
C VAL A 224 7.79 -1.39 -9.34
N ASN A 225 8.88 -2.15 -9.47
CA ASN A 225 8.95 -3.19 -10.50
C ASN A 225 7.94 -4.31 -10.13
N PRO A 226 6.91 -4.60 -10.96
CA PRO A 226 5.90 -5.62 -10.65
C PRO A 226 6.49 -7.02 -10.40
N ALA A 227 7.69 -7.30 -10.91
CA ALA A 227 8.37 -8.58 -10.72
C ALA A 227 9.04 -8.74 -9.34
N ALA A 228 9.33 -7.64 -8.63
CA ALA A 228 10.06 -7.67 -7.35
C ALA A 228 9.14 -7.87 -6.14
N VAL A 229 7.85 -7.53 -6.25
CA VAL A 229 6.86 -7.58 -5.15
C VAL A 229 6.26 -8.99 -4.98
N ILE A 230 6.38 -9.86 -5.99
CA ILE A 230 5.70 -11.17 -6.05
C ILE A 230 6.65 -12.36 -5.82
N ALA A 231 7.97 -12.13 -5.71
CA ALA A 231 8.89 -13.24 -5.49
C ALA A 231 8.74 -13.78 -4.05
N PRO A 232 8.30 -15.04 -3.85
CA PRO A 232 8.46 -15.68 -2.56
C PRO A 232 9.97 -15.78 -2.31
N SER A 233 10.42 -15.48 -1.11
CA SER A 233 11.78 -15.80 -0.67
C SER A 233 12.05 -17.26 -1.02
N ALA A 234 13.00 -17.49 -1.92
CA ALA A 234 13.44 -18.83 -2.33
C ALA A 234 14.17 -19.54 -1.19
#